data_AF-A0A3N5NKW2-F1
#
_entry.id   AF-A0A3N5NKW2-F1
#
_cell.length_a   1.000
_cell.length_b   1.000
_cell.length_c   1.000
_cell.angle_alpha   90.00
_cell.angle_beta   90.00
_cell.angle_gamma   90.00
#
_symmetry.space_group_name_H-M   'P 1'
#
loop_
_entity.id
_entity.type
_entity.pdbx_description
1 polymer ?
#
loop_
_entity_poly.entity_id
_entity_poly.type
_entity_poly.pdbx_seq_one_letter_code
_entity_poly.pdbx_strand_id
1 'polypeptide(L)'
;MVVRSAVESDHDRILAFIARDPIGWVDADTYRRYQTSGSYGIDRIWLAEGDGRLLACAVWYGSPTTDHPLILDCLWVDSDIGAKAALGGAVLRAGHAAFQSSGAQHIPEYHLFLKPAWQNDSENRLEVEWRRVAARSAGLTNELERLRYEWTSDVGLAPPSTRLVFSSQPGDEVFLDVFRRVAVGSLDQETQDTVAAEGLERHAR
;
A
#
# COMPACT_ATOMS: atom_id res chain seq x y z
N MET A 1 -17.86 13.13 17.31
CA MET A 1 -16.99 12.56 16.26
C MET A 1 -17.77 11.51 15.49
N VAL A 2 -17.72 11.53 14.16
CA VAL A 2 -18.40 10.59 13.26
C VAL A 2 -17.38 10.00 12.30
N VAL A 3 -17.43 8.69 12.08
CA VAL A 3 -16.65 8.01 11.02
C VAL A 3 -17.63 7.62 9.92
N ARG A 4 -17.32 8.00 8.67
CA ARG A 4 -18.20 7.78 7.51
C ARG A 4 -17.38 7.58 6.23
N SER A 5 -18.01 7.02 5.20
CA SER A 5 -17.49 7.11 3.85
C SER A 5 -17.50 8.56 3.37
N ALA A 6 -16.56 8.89 2.49
CA ALA A 6 -16.53 10.18 1.82
C ALA A 6 -17.69 10.33 0.83
N VAL A 7 -17.98 11.58 0.47
CA VAL A 7 -18.89 11.95 -0.62
C VAL A 7 -18.18 12.90 -1.58
N GLU A 8 -18.73 13.12 -2.76
CA GLU A 8 -18.10 13.94 -3.81
C GLU A 8 -17.68 15.35 -3.32
N SER A 9 -18.46 15.97 -2.43
CA SER A 9 -18.14 17.28 -1.87
C SER A 9 -16.95 17.29 -0.90
N ASP A 10 -16.43 16.13 -0.49
CA ASP A 10 -15.26 16.06 0.39
C ASP A 10 -13.93 16.19 -0.37
N HIS A 11 -13.92 16.12 -1.71
CA HIS A 11 -12.68 16.07 -2.50
C HIS A 11 -11.71 17.22 -2.23
N ASP A 12 -12.20 18.46 -2.14
CA ASP A 12 -11.33 19.62 -1.86
C ASP A 12 -10.73 19.55 -0.45
N ARG A 13 -11.51 19.05 0.51
CA ARG A 13 -11.04 18.82 1.88
C ARG A 13 -10.02 17.69 1.91
N ILE A 14 -10.21 16.67 1.07
CA ILE A 14 -9.31 15.54 0.93
C ILE A 14 -7.96 15.99 0.38
N LEU A 15 -7.98 16.68 -0.76
CA LEU A 15 -6.79 17.26 -1.39
C LEU A 15 -5.99 18.16 -0.45
N ALA A 16 -6.68 19.00 0.32
CA ALA A 16 -6.03 19.93 1.26
C ALA A 16 -5.29 19.22 2.41
N PHE A 17 -5.71 18.01 2.82
CA PHE A 17 -5.00 17.25 3.85
C PHE A 17 -3.90 16.37 3.27
N ILE A 18 -4.09 15.75 2.10
CA ILE A 18 -3.11 14.86 1.47
C ILE A 18 -1.77 15.57 1.28
N ALA A 19 -1.84 16.85 0.88
CA ALA A 19 -0.68 17.72 0.76
C ALA A 19 0.11 17.95 2.08
N ARG A 20 -0.42 17.52 3.23
CA ARG A 20 0.18 17.70 4.57
C ARG A 20 0.62 16.40 5.22
N ASP A 21 0.41 15.24 4.60
CA ASP A 21 0.86 13.97 5.19
C ASP A 21 2.39 13.92 5.23
N PRO A 22 3.03 13.82 6.42
CA PRO A 22 4.49 13.82 6.52
C PRO A 22 5.16 12.60 5.87
N ILE A 23 4.42 11.49 5.68
CA ILE A 23 4.93 10.31 4.97
C ILE A 23 4.84 10.51 3.45
N GLY A 24 3.84 11.26 2.98
CA GLY A 24 3.89 11.99 1.71
C GLY A 24 3.99 11.16 0.43
N TRP A 25 3.54 9.91 0.41
CA TRP A 25 3.56 9.09 -0.82
C TRP A 25 2.49 9.53 -1.83
N VAL A 26 1.27 9.79 -1.34
CA VAL A 26 0.21 10.35 -2.17
C VAL A 26 0.32 11.86 -2.07
N ASP A 27 0.77 12.52 -3.13
CA ASP A 27 0.68 13.98 -3.26
C ASP A 27 -0.64 14.39 -3.93
N ALA A 28 -0.88 15.70 -4.03
CA ALA A 28 -2.11 16.21 -4.62
C ALA A 28 -2.29 15.79 -6.09
N ASP A 29 -1.20 15.68 -6.86
CA ASP A 29 -1.26 15.34 -8.28
C ASP A 29 -1.51 13.85 -8.49
N THR A 30 -0.92 13.00 -7.65
CA THR A 30 -1.18 11.55 -7.57
C THR A 30 -2.62 11.30 -7.16
N TYR A 31 -3.12 12.01 -6.15
CA TYR A 31 -4.52 11.90 -5.76
C TYR A 31 -5.46 12.26 -6.91
N ARG A 32 -5.28 13.41 -7.57
CA ARG A 32 -6.12 13.81 -8.72
C ARG A 32 -6.06 12.82 -9.86
N ARG A 33 -4.88 12.28 -10.18
CA ARG A 33 -4.73 11.24 -11.20
C ARG A 33 -5.55 10.00 -10.87
N TYR A 34 -5.42 9.47 -9.65
CA TYR A 34 -6.11 8.26 -9.25
C TYR A 34 -7.60 8.46 -9.02
N GLN A 35 -8.02 9.64 -8.60
CA GLN A 35 -9.43 10.03 -8.61
C GLN A 35 -9.97 10.03 -10.05
N THR A 36 -9.28 10.68 -10.99
CA THR A 36 -9.70 10.76 -12.40
C THR A 36 -9.75 9.40 -13.08
N SER A 37 -8.81 8.51 -12.75
CA SER A 37 -8.80 7.14 -13.29
C SER A 37 -9.85 6.23 -12.65
N GLY A 38 -10.51 6.65 -11.57
CA GLY A 38 -11.39 5.82 -10.75
C GLY A 38 -10.67 4.85 -9.82
N SER A 39 -9.34 4.96 -9.70
CA SER A 39 -8.55 4.14 -8.79
C SER A 39 -8.75 4.52 -7.32
N TYR A 40 -9.01 5.80 -7.05
CA TYR A 40 -9.51 6.32 -5.78
C TYR A 40 -11.00 6.66 -5.92
N GLY A 41 -11.83 5.62 -6.04
CA GLY A 41 -13.28 5.76 -5.97
C GLY A 41 -13.70 6.38 -4.63
N ILE A 42 -14.72 7.25 -4.65
CA ILE A 42 -15.17 7.92 -3.43
C ILE A 42 -15.70 6.94 -2.37
N ASP A 43 -16.22 5.81 -2.83
CA ASP A 43 -16.64 4.63 -2.05
C ASP A 43 -15.46 3.87 -1.42
N ARG A 44 -14.21 4.30 -1.68
CA ARG A 44 -12.96 3.74 -1.16
C ARG A 44 -12.24 4.73 -0.24
N ILE A 45 -12.94 5.73 0.28
CA ILE A 45 -12.38 6.76 1.16
C ILE A 45 -13.22 6.87 2.43
N TRP A 46 -12.57 6.79 3.59
CA TRP A 46 -13.21 7.01 4.89
C TRP A 46 -12.64 8.21 5.60
N LEU A 47 -13.52 8.92 6.30
CA LEU A 47 -13.24 10.15 7.00
C LEU A 47 -13.68 10.00 8.45
N ALA A 48 -12.90 10.55 9.39
CA ALA A 48 -13.37 10.87 10.72
C ALA A 48 -13.52 12.38 10.87
N GLU A 49 -14.66 12.82 11.39
CA GLU A 49 -14.98 14.25 11.53
C GLU A 49 -15.48 14.58 12.92
N GLY A 50 -15.19 15.80 13.37
CA GLY A 50 -15.69 16.35 14.63
C GLY A 50 -15.69 17.88 14.56
N ASP A 51 -16.75 18.51 15.04
CA ASP A 51 -16.88 19.97 15.11
C ASP A 51 -16.62 20.67 13.76
N GLY A 52 -17.10 20.07 12.66
CA GLY A 52 -16.92 20.58 11.30
C GLY A 52 -15.50 20.43 10.73
N ARG A 53 -14.58 19.80 11.47
CA ARG A 53 -13.20 19.52 11.03
C ARG A 53 -13.03 18.07 10.63
N LEU A 54 -12.17 17.86 9.63
CA LEU A 54 -11.64 16.53 9.33
C LEU A 54 -10.54 16.20 10.33
N LEU A 55 -10.66 15.05 10.99
CA LEU A 55 -9.73 14.59 12.03
C LEU A 55 -8.86 13.44 11.55
N ALA A 56 -9.35 12.63 10.62
CA ALA A 56 -8.59 11.56 9.99
C ALA A 56 -9.17 11.21 8.61
N CYS A 57 -8.33 10.65 7.74
CA CYS A 57 -8.74 10.10 6.46
C CYS A 57 -7.94 8.85 6.11
N ALA A 58 -8.62 7.89 5.50
CA ALA A 58 -8.01 6.72 4.87
C ALA A 58 -8.45 6.66 3.40
N VAL A 59 -7.49 6.48 2.49
CA VAL A 59 -7.71 6.36 1.04
C VAL A 59 -7.18 5.02 0.58
N TRP A 60 -8.07 4.20 0.02
CA TRP A 60 -7.70 2.92 -0.55
C TRP A 60 -7.67 2.99 -2.08
N TYR A 61 -6.58 2.49 -2.65
CA TYR A 61 -6.42 2.18 -4.06
C TYR A 61 -7.13 0.89 -4.43
N GLY A 62 -7.72 0.86 -5.61
CA GLY A 62 -7.93 -0.38 -6.36
C GLY A 62 -7.88 -0.11 -7.85
N SER A 63 -7.74 -1.16 -8.66
CA SER A 63 -7.91 -1.02 -10.10
C SER A 63 -9.32 -0.46 -10.39
N PRO A 64 -9.49 0.34 -11.45
CA PRO A 64 -10.83 0.73 -11.92
C PRO A 64 -11.67 -0.47 -12.36
N THR A 65 -11.03 -1.63 -12.58
CA THR A 65 -11.67 -2.88 -13.00
C THR A 65 -11.92 -3.86 -11.86
N THR A 66 -11.53 -3.54 -10.62
CA THR A 66 -11.77 -4.41 -9.45
C THR A 66 -12.90 -3.85 -8.60
N ASP A 67 -13.78 -4.71 -8.10
CA ASP A 67 -14.94 -4.32 -7.29
C ASP A 67 -14.56 -3.84 -5.88
N HIS A 68 -13.38 -4.26 -5.40
CA HIS A 68 -12.90 -3.95 -4.06
C HIS A 68 -11.50 -3.30 -4.12
N PRO A 69 -11.16 -2.45 -3.12
CA PRO A 69 -9.81 -1.94 -2.99
C PRO A 69 -8.82 -3.07 -2.66
N LEU A 70 -7.56 -2.82 -3.01
CA LEU A 70 -6.45 -3.76 -2.84
C LEU A 70 -5.42 -3.22 -1.84
N ILE A 71 -5.19 -1.91 -1.84
CA ILE A 71 -4.09 -1.28 -1.10
C ILE A 71 -4.62 -0.04 -0.38
N LEU A 72 -4.30 0.13 0.89
CA LEU A 72 -4.39 1.39 1.61
C LEU A 72 -3.16 2.23 1.25
N ASP A 73 -3.36 3.34 0.54
CA ASP A 73 -2.26 4.20 0.10
C ASP A 73 -2.00 5.35 1.08
N CYS A 74 -3.04 5.81 1.78
CA CYS A 74 -2.93 6.93 2.71
C CYS A 74 -3.75 6.65 3.97
N LEU A 75 -3.12 6.85 5.13
CA LEU A 75 -3.79 7.02 6.41
C LEU A 75 -3.22 8.27 7.05
N TRP A 76 -4.07 9.25 7.24
CA TRP A 76 -3.75 10.53 7.85
C TRP A 76 -4.60 10.74 9.09
N VAL A 77 -3.99 11.32 10.12
CA VAL A 77 -4.67 11.78 11.34
C VAL A 77 -4.09 13.15 11.69
N ASP A 78 -4.98 14.10 12.00
CA ASP A 78 -4.61 15.47 12.40
C ASP A 78 -3.59 15.43 13.55
N SER A 79 -2.56 16.27 13.46
CA SER A 79 -1.45 16.33 14.42
C SER A 79 -1.90 16.71 15.83
N ASP A 80 -3.02 17.43 15.96
CA ASP A 80 -3.57 17.84 17.25
C ASP A 80 -4.24 16.67 17.99
N ILE A 81 -4.46 15.53 17.33
CA ILE A 81 -5.06 14.34 17.92
C ILE A 81 -4.00 13.55 18.70
N GLY A 82 -4.03 13.64 20.04
CA GLY A 82 -3.10 12.89 20.90
C GLY A 82 -3.20 11.35 20.77
N ALA A 83 -4.35 10.82 20.35
CA ALA A 83 -4.60 9.38 20.21
C ALA A 83 -4.65 8.93 18.73
N LYS A 84 -3.64 9.32 17.92
CA LYS A 84 -3.61 9.06 16.46
C LYS A 84 -3.89 7.60 16.10
N ALA A 85 -3.22 6.66 16.78
CA ALA A 85 -3.36 5.23 16.51
C ALA A 85 -4.79 4.72 16.73
N ALA A 86 -5.46 5.18 17.80
CA ALA A 86 -6.83 4.76 18.11
C ALA A 86 -7.83 5.28 17.07
N LEU A 87 -7.69 6.56 16.68
CA LEU A 87 -8.56 7.16 15.66
C LEU A 87 -8.31 6.54 14.27
N GLY A 88 -7.05 6.42 13.86
CA GLY A 88 -6.67 5.76 12.61
C GLY A 88 -7.21 4.33 12.54
N GLY A 89 -7.04 3.54 13.61
CA GLY A 89 -7.59 2.20 13.69
C GLY A 89 -9.11 2.14 13.60
N ALA A 90 -9.83 3.14 14.14
CA ALA A 90 -11.29 3.23 14.02
C ALA A 90 -11.73 3.51 12.57
N VAL A 91 -11.04 4.40 11.85
CA VAL A 91 -11.29 4.68 10.43
C VAL A 91 -11.04 3.43 9.59
N LEU A 92 -9.90 2.75 9.81
CA LEU A 92 -9.57 1.51 9.09
C LEU A 92 -10.60 0.41 9.32
N ARG A 93 -10.98 0.14 10.58
CA ARG A 93 -12.01 -0.87 10.89
C ARG A 93 -13.34 -0.56 10.22
N ALA A 94 -13.74 0.71 10.15
CA ALA A 94 -14.98 1.10 9.50
C ALA A 94 -14.94 0.83 7.97
N GLY A 95 -13.84 1.18 7.30
CA GLY A 95 -13.65 0.89 5.88
C GLY A 95 -13.59 -0.62 5.61
N HIS A 96 -12.75 -1.36 6.35
CA HIS A 96 -12.63 -2.80 6.19
C HIS A 96 -13.96 -3.53 6.41
N ALA A 97 -14.74 -3.16 7.43
CA ALA A 97 -16.05 -3.75 7.68
C ALA A 97 -17.03 -3.49 6.53
N ALA A 98 -16.98 -2.32 5.91
CA ALA A 98 -17.82 -2.00 4.75
C ALA A 98 -17.42 -2.82 3.52
N PHE A 99 -16.12 -2.95 3.23
CA PHE A 99 -15.62 -3.78 2.12
C PHE A 99 -15.97 -5.26 2.31
N GLN A 100 -15.81 -5.79 3.53
CA GLN A 100 -16.19 -7.17 3.83
C GLN A 100 -17.69 -7.38 3.68
N SER A 101 -18.52 -6.41 4.12
CA SER A 101 -19.98 -6.47 3.96
C SER A 101 -20.41 -6.42 2.49
N SER A 102 -19.60 -5.83 1.60
CA SER A 102 -19.85 -5.81 0.16
C SER A 102 -19.23 -6.99 -0.60
N GLY A 103 -18.56 -7.92 0.09
CA GLY A 103 -18.06 -9.17 -0.49
C GLY A 103 -16.53 -9.28 -0.62
N ALA A 104 -15.76 -8.30 -0.15
CA ALA A 104 -14.30 -8.37 -0.21
C ALA A 104 -13.77 -9.56 0.59
N GLN A 105 -12.98 -10.40 -0.08
CA GLN A 105 -12.40 -11.63 0.52
C GLN A 105 -11.17 -11.34 1.37
N HIS A 106 -10.48 -10.22 1.11
CA HIS A 106 -9.25 -9.85 1.78
C HIS A 106 -9.33 -8.41 2.29
N ILE A 107 -8.63 -8.16 3.39
CA ILE A 107 -8.41 -6.80 3.89
C ILE A 107 -7.31 -6.16 3.03
N PRO A 108 -7.50 -4.94 2.49
CA PRO A 108 -6.47 -4.27 1.72
C PRO A 108 -5.15 -4.12 2.49
N GLU A 109 -4.03 -4.40 1.83
CA GLU A 109 -2.70 -4.24 2.43
C GLU A 109 -2.39 -2.77 2.71
N TYR A 110 -1.54 -2.48 3.69
CA TYR A 110 -1.08 -1.12 3.93
C TYR A 110 0.35 -0.93 3.45
N HIS A 111 0.52 -0.17 2.36
CA HIS A 111 1.84 0.14 1.81
C HIS A 111 2.31 1.52 2.29
N LEU A 112 3.52 1.56 2.87
CA LEU A 112 4.20 2.80 3.24
C LEU A 112 5.47 2.93 2.40
N PHE A 113 5.56 4.04 1.66
CA PHE A 113 6.78 4.37 0.92
C PHE A 113 7.59 5.38 1.72
N LEU A 114 8.66 4.88 2.33
CA LEU A 114 9.47 5.63 3.27
C LEU A 114 10.78 6.07 2.62
N LYS A 115 11.29 7.21 3.07
CA LYS A 115 12.62 7.69 2.64
C LYS A 115 13.71 6.69 3.06
N PRO A 116 14.82 6.58 2.31
CA PRO A 116 15.96 5.79 2.75
C PRO A 116 16.40 6.18 4.17
N ALA A 117 16.72 5.18 4.99
CA ALA A 117 17.11 5.37 6.39
C ALA A 117 16.09 6.15 7.25
N TRP A 118 14.79 6.02 6.96
CA TRP A 118 13.70 6.63 7.74
C TRP A 118 13.77 6.29 9.24
N GLN A 119 14.35 5.13 9.60
CA GLN A 119 14.54 4.71 10.99
C GLN A 119 15.50 5.64 11.77
N ASN A 120 16.35 6.42 11.08
CA ASN A 120 17.27 7.34 11.74
C ASN A 120 16.61 8.69 12.06
N ASP A 121 15.43 8.97 11.52
CA ASP A 121 14.66 10.17 11.76
C ASP A 121 13.55 9.90 12.79
N SER A 122 13.63 10.58 13.94
CA SER A 122 12.66 10.41 15.02
C SER A 122 11.23 10.77 14.63
N GLU A 123 11.04 11.78 13.77
CA GLU A 123 9.70 12.20 13.34
C GLU A 123 9.08 11.14 12.43
N ASN A 124 9.84 10.66 11.43
CA ASN A 124 9.40 9.57 10.57
C ASN A 124 9.09 8.29 11.36
N ARG A 125 9.93 7.95 12.36
CA ARG A 125 9.65 6.81 13.25
C ARG A 125 8.33 6.95 13.98
N LEU A 126 8.07 8.10 14.60
CA LEU A 126 6.80 8.32 15.31
C LEU A 126 5.62 8.19 14.36
N GLU A 127 5.73 8.75 13.14
CA GLU A 127 4.70 8.68 12.12
C GLU A 127 4.42 7.27 11.60
N VAL A 128 5.44 6.41 11.52
CA VAL A 128 5.29 4.99 11.17
C VAL A 128 4.72 4.18 12.33
N GLU A 129 5.19 4.42 13.57
CA GLU A 129 4.78 3.61 14.73
C GLU A 129 3.29 3.71 15.04
N TRP A 130 2.70 4.92 15.04
CA TRP A 130 1.27 5.02 15.31
C TRP A 130 0.42 4.38 14.20
N ARG A 131 0.90 4.43 12.95
CA ARG A 131 0.28 3.79 11.79
C ARG A 131 0.33 2.28 11.89
N ARG A 132 1.46 1.71 12.31
CA ARG A 132 1.59 0.28 12.63
C ARG A 132 0.59 -0.15 13.69
N VAL A 133 0.49 0.61 14.80
CA VAL A 133 -0.48 0.30 15.87
C VAL A 133 -1.92 0.39 15.36
N ALA A 134 -2.26 1.43 14.59
CA ALA A 134 -3.57 1.58 13.96
C ALA A 134 -3.91 0.38 13.06
N ALA A 135 -3.00 0.02 12.15
CA ALA A 135 -3.15 -1.08 11.20
C ALA A 135 -3.33 -2.43 11.91
N ARG A 136 -2.48 -2.74 12.90
CA ARG A 136 -2.61 -3.96 13.73
C ARG A 136 -3.96 -4.02 14.44
N SER A 137 -4.43 -2.90 14.99
CA SER A 137 -5.76 -2.83 15.63
C SER A 137 -6.93 -2.99 14.64
N ALA A 138 -6.66 -2.93 13.34
CA ALA A 138 -7.64 -3.09 12.26
C ALA A 138 -7.47 -4.42 11.49
N GLY A 139 -6.64 -5.34 11.98
CA GLY A 139 -6.46 -6.69 11.45
C GLY A 139 -5.20 -6.91 10.60
N LEU A 140 -4.43 -5.86 10.32
CA LEU A 140 -3.18 -5.94 9.55
C LEU A 140 -2.01 -6.29 10.49
N THR A 141 -1.73 -7.58 10.64
CA THR A 141 -0.80 -8.10 11.66
C THR A 141 0.55 -8.56 11.10
N ASN A 142 0.63 -8.82 9.80
CA ASN A 142 1.87 -9.19 9.13
C ASN A 142 2.60 -7.92 8.66
N GLU A 143 3.92 -7.94 8.74
CA GLU A 143 4.74 -6.79 8.39
C GLU A 143 5.95 -7.24 7.55
N LEU A 144 6.21 -6.51 6.47
CA LEU A 144 7.33 -6.73 5.57
C LEU A 144 7.92 -5.38 5.16
N GLU A 145 9.24 -5.25 5.29
CA GLU A 145 9.97 -4.11 4.74
C GLU A 145 10.74 -4.56 3.49
N ARG A 146 10.50 -3.89 2.36
CA ARG A 146 11.18 -4.16 1.08
C ARG A 146 12.04 -2.96 0.70
N LEU A 147 13.33 -3.20 0.51
CA LEU A 147 14.24 -2.17 0.01
C LEU A 147 13.99 -1.96 -1.49
N ARG A 148 13.69 -0.73 -1.87
CA ARG A 148 13.56 -0.32 -3.28
C ARG A 148 14.91 0.25 -3.74
N TYR A 149 15.44 -0.32 -4.81
CA TYR A 149 16.65 0.16 -5.46
C TYR A 149 16.29 0.73 -6.82
N GLU A 150 16.93 1.83 -7.18
CA GLU A 150 16.84 2.42 -8.51
C GLU A 150 18.23 2.38 -9.15
N TRP A 151 18.27 1.91 -10.39
CA TRP A 151 19.44 2.05 -11.25
C TRP A 151 19.13 3.11 -12.31
N THR A 152 20.06 4.03 -12.53
CA THR A 152 19.96 5.04 -13.59
C THR A 152 21.11 4.87 -14.58
N SER A 153 20.89 5.27 -15.83
CA SER A 153 21.90 5.15 -16.90
C SER A 153 23.20 5.88 -16.59
N ASP A 154 23.15 6.93 -15.75
CA ASP A 154 24.29 7.77 -15.41
C ASP A 154 25.36 7.02 -14.59
N VAL A 155 24.98 5.95 -13.90
CA VAL A 155 25.89 5.10 -13.12
C VAL A 155 26.65 4.11 -14.02
N GLY A 156 26.17 3.88 -15.25
CA GLY A 156 26.71 2.90 -16.19
C GLY A 156 26.46 1.45 -15.76
N LEU A 157 26.96 0.52 -16.56
CA LEU A 157 26.91 -0.91 -16.29
C LEU A 157 28.30 -1.44 -15.95
N ALA A 158 28.35 -2.45 -15.09
CA ALA A 158 29.57 -3.21 -14.88
C ALA A 158 30.02 -3.87 -16.20
N PRO A 159 31.34 -4.08 -16.41
CA PRO A 159 31.83 -4.81 -17.57
C PRO A 159 31.14 -6.18 -17.70
N PRO A 160 30.78 -6.62 -18.93
CA PRO A 160 30.13 -7.91 -19.13
C PRO A 160 30.95 -9.04 -18.52
N SER A 161 30.27 -9.92 -17.78
CA SER A 161 30.89 -11.13 -17.24
C SER A 161 31.41 -12.01 -18.39
N THR A 162 32.65 -12.46 -18.31
CA THR A 162 33.21 -13.45 -19.24
C THR A 162 32.84 -14.89 -18.87
N ARG A 163 32.16 -15.09 -17.73
CA ARG A 163 31.74 -16.42 -17.23
C ARG A 163 30.40 -16.88 -17.78
N LEU A 164 29.59 -15.96 -18.33
CA LEU A 164 28.22 -16.25 -18.78
C LEU A 164 28.04 -15.72 -20.21
N VAL A 165 27.24 -16.44 -20.99
CA VAL A 165 26.78 -15.99 -22.31
C VAL A 165 25.29 -15.70 -22.18
N PHE A 166 24.89 -14.48 -22.50
CA PHE A 166 23.48 -14.09 -22.53
C PHE A 166 22.93 -14.36 -23.93
N SER A 167 21.85 -15.14 -24.02
CA SER A 167 21.16 -15.44 -25.28
C SER A 167 19.66 -15.28 -25.10
N SER A 168 18.97 -14.94 -26.19
CA SER A 168 17.51 -15.00 -26.21
C SER A 168 17.03 -16.43 -26.04
N GLN A 169 15.89 -16.60 -25.37
CA GLN A 169 15.23 -17.89 -25.24
C GLN A 169 14.02 -17.95 -26.19
N PRO A 170 13.71 -19.14 -26.73
CA PRO A 170 12.71 -19.29 -27.79
C PRO A 170 11.26 -19.18 -27.29
N GLY A 171 11.02 -19.19 -25.97
CA GLY A 171 9.68 -19.04 -25.41
C GLY A 171 9.67 -19.09 -23.88
N ASP A 172 8.49 -18.80 -23.31
CA ASP A 172 8.30 -18.55 -21.88
C ASP A 172 8.51 -19.80 -21.01
N GLU A 173 8.33 -21.01 -21.56
CA GLU A 173 8.49 -22.26 -20.81
C GLU A 173 9.89 -22.42 -20.18
N VAL A 174 10.92 -21.84 -20.79
CA VAL A 174 12.28 -21.81 -20.20
C VAL A 174 12.30 -20.95 -18.94
N PHE A 175 11.63 -19.80 -18.95
CA PHE A 175 11.51 -18.93 -17.78
C PHE A 175 10.63 -19.54 -16.71
N LEU A 176 9.52 -20.18 -17.08
CA LEU A 176 8.65 -20.90 -16.15
C LEU A 176 9.44 -22.00 -15.41
N ASP A 177 10.28 -22.78 -16.09
CA ASP A 177 11.15 -23.76 -15.43
C ASP A 177 12.09 -23.11 -14.41
N VAL A 178 12.69 -21.98 -14.76
CA VAL A 178 13.55 -21.22 -13.84
C VAL A 178 12.77 -20.70 -12.63
N PHE A 179 11.57 -20.12 -12.82
CA PHE A 179 10.75 -19.61 -11.72
C PHE A 179 10.30 -20.72 -10.77
N ARG A 180 9.91 -21.90 -11.30
CA ARG A 180 9.63 -23.07 -10.47
C ARG A 180 10.84 -23.43 -9.59
N ARG A 181 12.04 -23.42 -10.17
CA ARG A 181 13.27 -23.76 -9.44
C ARG A 181 13.66 -22.71 -8.39
N VAL A 182 13.43 -21.43 -8.67
CA VAL A 182 13.69 -20.33 -7.74
C VAL A 182 12.72 -20.35 -6.56
N ALA A 183 11.47 -20.75 -6.77
CA ALA A 183 10.48 -20.84 -5.71
C ALA A 183 10.77 -21.99 -4.71
N VAL A 184 11.44 -23.07 -5.14
CA VAL A 184 11.82 -24.18 -4.25
C VAL A 184 12.83 -23.70 -3.21
N GLY A 185 12.41 -23.70 -1.94
CA GLY A 185 13.25 -23.26 -0.83
C GLY A 185 13.43 -21.75 -0.75
N SER A 186 12.59 -20.97 -1.45
CA SER A 186 12.56 -19.51 -1.32
C SER A 186 12.35 -19.10 0.14
N LEU A 187 13.05 -18.06 0.59
CA LEU A 187 12.85 -17.42 1.90
C LEU A 187 11.87 -16.25 1.84
N ASP A 188 11.37 -15.92 0.65
CA ASP A 188 10.35 -14.90 0.46
C ASP A 188 8.98 -15.46 0.89
N GLN A 189 8.39 -14.85 1.92
CA GLN A 189 7.15 -15.33 2.53
C GLN A 189 5.99 -15.35 1.54
N GLU A 190 5.89 -14.33 0.68
CA GLU A 190 4.85 -14.20 -0.33
C GLU A 190 4.94 -15.34 -1.38
N THR A 191 6.15 -15.69 -1.79
CA THR A 191 6.41 -16.87 -2.61
C THR A 191 5.95 -18.15 -1.91
N GLN A 192 6.31 -18.35 -0.64
CA GLN A 192 5.91 -19.53 0.12
C GLN A 192 4.39 -19.65 0.25
N ASP A 193 3.72 -18.56 0.60
CA ASP A 193 2.27 -18.50 0.79
C ASP A 193 1.53 -18.76 -0.52
N THR A 194 1.98 -18.14 -1.62
CA THR A 194 1.41 -18.34 -2.96
C THR A 194 1.58 -19.78 -3.43
N VAL A 195 2.77 -20.37 -3.25
CA VAL A 195 3.02 -21.78 -3.61
C VAL A 195 2.18 -22.72 -2.75
N ALA A 196 1.98 -22.42 -1.46
CA ALA A 196 1.13 -23.23 -0.58
C ALA A 196 -0.35 -23.15 -0.98
N ALA A 197 -0.84 -21.96 -1.35
CA ALA A 197 -2.24 -21.74 -1.72
C ALA A 197 -2.56 -22.23 -3.15
N GLU A 198 -1.69 -21.96 -4.10
CA GLU A 198 -1.96 -22.12 -5.53
C GLU A 198 -1.12 -23.23 -6.16
N GLY A 199 -0.06 -23.69 -5.51
CA GLY A 199 0.86 -24.67 -6.08
C GLY A 199 1.89 -24.05 -7.02
N LEU A 200 3.01 -24.76 -7.16
CA LEU A 200 4.20 -24.29 -7.87
C LEU A 200 3.97 -23.90 -9.33
N GLU A 201 3.08 -24.61 -10.03
CA GLU A 201 2.80 -24.35 -11.45
C GLU A 201 2.08 -23.03 -11.67
N ARG A 202 1.14 -22.67 -10.80
CA ARG A 202 0.41 -21.40 -10.91
C ARG A 202 1.28 -20.23 -10.48
N HIS A 203 2.05 -20.39 -9.40
CA HIS A 203 3.00 -19.38 -8.95
C HIS A 203 4.03 -19.00 -10.03
N ALA A 204 4.46 -19.95 -10.85
CA ALA A 204 5.45 -19.67 -11.89
C ALA A 204 4.90 -18.90 -13.10
N ARG A 205 3.57 -18.81 -13.29
CA ARG A 205 2.90 -18.24 -14.47
C ARG A 205 2.39 -16.83 -14.20
#